data_AF-A0A0B6YXM2-F1
#
_entry.id   AF-A0A0B6YXM2-F1
#
_cell.length_a   1.000
_cell.length_b   1.000
_cell.length_c   1.000
_cell.angle_alpha   90.00
_cell.angle_beta   90.00
_cell.angle_gamma   90.00
#
_symmetry.space_group_name_H-M   'P 1'
#
loop_
_entity.id
_entity.type
_entity.pdbx_description
1 polymer ?
#
loop_
_entity_poly.entity_id
_entity_poly.type
_entity_poly.pdbx_seq_one_letter_code
_entity_poly.pdbx_strand_id
1 'polypeptide(L)'
;PLYIHPDHGSVIKEEFESTMRKVGKLMPKYDEKTQIEDLVLKTIPNLLTATVVEFSKGTQHTSDNSLNGYFALHRLFLWAIDTYPELQAKIEDQVKAYVENEDNRSKDKVPYIAEWLMLVAGSNKYRWRDVAAAYLSESWKRNVIWYVKDDGQLGLLDKPKEYRIKRTYDLTEVARKHLAFQASFLDLAMPAGLSRADIIKRYDDNLGFPTKEMVQVMK
;
A
#
# COMPACT_ATOMS: atom_id res chain seq x y z
N PRO A 1 -10.82 0.23 17.37
CA PRO A 1 -10.07 1.51 17.33
C PRO A 1 -8.64 1.22 17.79
N LEU A 2 -7.63 1.49 16.96
CA LEU A 2 -6.25 1.27 17.33
C LEU A 2 -5.65 2.59 17.83
N TYR A 3 -5.76 2.81 19.13
CA TYR A 3 -5.19 3.96 19.82
C TYR A 3 -3.90 3.52 20.51
N ILE A 4 -2.76 4.02 20.03
CA ILE A 4 -1.43 3.65 20.55
C ILE A 4 -0.80 4.89 21.17
N HIS A 5 -1.12 5.16 22.44
CA HIS A 5 -0.37 6.13 23.23
C HIS A 5 0.95 5.51 23.72
N PRO A 6 1.91 6.31 24.22
CA PRO A 6 3.23 5.81 24.60
C PRO A 6 3.23 4.59 25.53
N ASP A 7 2.41 4.57 26.59
CA ASP A 7 2.41 3.43 27.51
C ASP A 7 1.77 2.19 26.88
N HIS A 8 0.70 2.35 26.09
CA HIS A 8 0.14 1.23 25.32
C HIS A 8 1.15 0.70 24.30
N GLY A 9 1.87 1.58 23.61
CA GLY A 9 2.94 1.25 22.67
C GLY A 9 4.00 0.35 23.30
N SER A 10 4.42 0.68 24.53
CA SER A 10 5.41 -0.12 25.26
C SER A 10 4.91 -1.53 25.60
N VAL A 11 3.62 -1.67 25.89
CA VAL A 11 2.98 -2.95 26.24
C VAL A 11 2.72 -3.81 25.00
N ILE A 12 2.30 -3.21 23.88
CA ILE A 12 1.98 -3.97 22.66
C ILE A 12 3.22 -4.41 21.89
N LYS A 13 4.41 -3.89 22.20
CA LYS A 13 5.63 -4.20 21.45
C LYS A 13 5.92 -5.70 21.39
N GLU A 14 5.85 -6.38 22.53
CA GLU A 14 6.09 -7.82 22.61
C GLU A 14 5.05 -8.63 21.82
N GLU A 15 3.77 -8.30 21.96
CA GLU A 15 2.69 -8.96 21.21
C GLU A 15 2.79 -8.67 19.71
N PHE A 16 3.19 -7.46 19.33
CA PHE A 16 3.42 -7.06 17.95
C PHE A 16 4.56 -7.88 17.34
N GLU A 17 5.72 -7.96 17.99
CA GLU A 17 6.85 -8.75 17.51
C GLU A 17 6.49 -10.24 17.41
N SER A 18 5.82 -10.78 18.44
CA SER A 18 5.30 -12.15 18.45
C SER A 18 4.37 -12.40 17.27
N THR A 19 3.44 -11.48 17.01
CA THR A 19 2.50 -11.56 15.89
C THR A 19 3.21 -11.45 14.54
N MET A 20 4.12 -10.50 14.36
CA MET A 20 4.90 -10.35 13.13
C MET A 20 5.72 -11.61 12.83
N ARG A 21 6.31 -12.25 13.85
CA ARG A 21 7.02 -13.53 13.69
C ARG A 21 6.09 -14.68 13.33
N LYS A 22 4.90 -14.76 13.94
CA LYS A 22 3.88 -15.77 13.60
C LYS A 22 3.42 -15.62 12.14
N VAL A 23 3.15 -14.39 11.69
CA VAL A 23 2.79 -14.09 10.30
C VAL A 23 3.96 -14.36 9.36
N GLY A 24 5.17 -13.98 9.77
CA GLY A 24 6.42 -14.23 9.05
C GLY A 24 6.59 -15.70 8.66
N LYS A 25 6.28 -16.64 9.56
CA LYS A 25 6.33 -18.08 9.28
C LYS A 25 5.45 -18.54 8.11
N LEU A 26 4.45 -17.75 7.71
CA LEU A 26 3.59 -18.02 6.55
C LEU A 26 4.15 -17.43 5.26
N MET A 27 5.19 -16.59 5.33
CA MET A 27 5.75 -15.87 4.20
C MET A 27 6.85 -16.66 3.49
N PRO A 28 6.96 -16.56 2.15
CA PRO A 28 8.08 -17.14 1.43
C PRO A 28 9.41 -16.54 1.91
N LYS A 29 10.45 -17.40 2.07
CA LYS A 29 11.81 -17.01 2.48
C LYS A 29 11.95 -16.44 3.90
N TYR A 30 10.98 -16.70 4.78
CA TYR A 30 11.15 -16.40 6.20
C TYR A 30 12.25 -17.27 6.83
N ASP A 31 13.09 -16.64 7.64
CA ASP A 31 14.08 -17.27 8.52
C ASP A 31 13.85 -16.76 9.95
N GLU A 32 14.20 -17.54 10.97
CA GLU A 32 14.12 -17.10 12.37
C GLU A 32 15.03 -15.89 12.66
N LYS A 33 16.06 -15.69 11.82
CA LYS A 33 16.96 -14.54 11.85
C LYS A 33 16.44 -13.33 11.09
N THR A 34 15.29 -13.42 10.43
CA THR A 34 14.68 -12.26 9.75
C THR A 34 14.42 -11.16 10.77
N GLN A 35 14.92 -9.97 10.46
CA GLN A 35 14.80 -8.80 11.32
C GLN A 35 13.35 -8.31 11.37
N ILE A 36 12.95 -7.69 12.49
CA ILE A 36 11.57 -7.23 12.67
C ILE A 36 11.18 -6.19 11.63
N GLU A 37 12.13 -5.34 11.23
CA GLU A 37 11.96 -4.32 10.21
C GLU A 37 11.55 -4.93 8.87
N ASP A 38 12.22 -6.02 8.47
CA ASP A 38 11.94 -6.70 7.21
C ASP A 38 10.57 -7.38 7.24
N LEU A 39 10.17 -7.93 8.40
CA LEU A 39 8.82 -8.47 8.61
C LEU A 39 7.76 -7.37 8.50
N VAL A 40 8.00 -6.20 9.09
CA VAL A 40 7.07 -5.06 9.02
C VAL A 40 6.90 -4.57 7.60
N LEU A 41 8.00 -4.34 6.87
CA LEU A 41 7.99 -3.86 5.49
C LEU A 41 7.33 -4.83 4.52
N LYS A 42 7.35 -6.13 4.84
CA LYS A 42 6.69 -7.14 4.03
C LYS A 42 5.22 -7.33 4.43
N THR A 43 4.93 -7.37 5.72
CA THR A 43 3.61 -7.78 6.24
C THR A 43 2.59 -6.66 6.16
N ILE A 44 2.89 -5.47 6.70
CA ILE A 44 1.88 -4.42 6.81
C ILE A 44 1.47 -3.85 5.43
N PRO A 45 2.41 -3.54 4.51
CA PRO A 45 2.06 -3.12 3.15
C PRO A 45 1.27 -4.19 2.38
N ASN A 46 1.56 -5.47 2.63
CA ASN A 46 0.81 -6.58 2.04
C ASN A 46 -0.63 -6.63 2.56
N LEU A 47 -0.83 -6.50 3.89
CA LEU A 47 -2.15 -6.46 4.51
C LEU A 47 -2.98 -5.26 4.03
N LEU A 48 -2.38 -4.07 3.95
CA LEU A 48 -3.02 -2.90 3.35
C LEU A 48 -3.49 -3.23 1.93
N THR A 49 -2.63 -3.78 1.09
CA THR A 49 -2.98 -4.15 -0.29
C THR A 49 -4.07 -5.21 -0.36
N ALA A 50 -3.98 -6.27 0.44
CA ALA A 50 -4.96 -7.36 0.48
C ALA A 50 -6.35 -6.85 0.90
N THR A 51 -6.40 -5.90 1.83
CA THR A 51 -7.66 -5.27 2.26
C THR A 51 -8.33 -4.53 1.09
N VAL A 52 -7.56 -3.90 0.18
CA VAL A 52 -8.12 -3.26 -1.04
C VAL A 52 -8.74 -4.27 -2.00
N VAL A 53 -8.11 -5.44 -2.14
CA VAL A 53 -8.64 -6.52 -2.97
C VAL A 53 -9.97 -7.00 -2.41
N GLU A 54 -10.09 -7.15 -1.09
CA GLU A 54 -11.34 -7.54 -0.45
C GLU A 54 -12.43 -6.46 -0.59
N PHE A 55 -12.10 -5.16 -0.49
CA PHE A 55 -13.06 -4.08 -0.77
C PHE A 55 -13.71 -4.22 -2.15
N SER A 56 -12.89 -4.59 -3.13
CA SER A 56 -13.30 -4.61 -4.53
C SER A 56 -14.20 -5.80 -4.89
N LYS A 57 -14.33 -6.79 -4.00
CA LYS A 57 -15.27 -7.91 -4.16
C LYS A 57 -16.73 -7.56 -3.80
N GLY A 58 -16.98 -6.37 -3.26
CA GLY A 58 -18.34 -5.81 -3.17
C GLY A 58 -19.24 -6.39 -2.07
N THR A 59 -18.70 -6.98 -1.01
CA THR A 59 -19.52 -7.36 0.16
C THR A 59 -19.90 -6.10 0.95
N GLN A 60 -21.05 -5.53 0.61
CA GLN A 60 -21.55 -4.18 1.00
C GLN A 60 -21.65 -3.97 2.52
N HIS A 61 -21.85 -5.03 3.31
CA HIS A 61 -21.94 -4.99 4.78
C HIS A 61 -20.57 -4.92 5.51
N THR A 62 -19.47 -4.99 4.77
CA THR A 62 -18.09 -5.01 5.33
C THR A 62 -17.35 -3.69 5.17
N SER A 63 -17.91 -2.69 4.46
CA SER A 63 -17.15 -1.51 4.00
C SER A 63 -16.63 -0.60 5.13
N ASP A 64 -17.48 -0.16 6.06
CA ASP A 64 -17.04 0.78 7.11
C ASP A 64 -16.07 0.12 8.12
N ASN A 65 -16.32 -1.12 8.52
CA ASN A 65 -15.41 -1.86 9.42
C ASN A 65 -14.08 -2.19 8.75
N SER A 66 -14.08 -2.56 7.48
CA SER A 66 -12.83 -2.81 6.74
C SER A 66 -12.08 -1.51 6.46
N LEU A 67 -12.78 -0.39 6.23
CA LEU A 67 -12.15 0.94 6.13
C LEU A 67 -11.46 1.29 7.45
N ASN A 68 -12.13 1.10 8.58
CA ASN A 68 -11.54 1.29 9.90
C ASN A 68 -10.32 0.39 10.11
N GLY A 69 -10.37 -0.87 9.68
CA GLY A 69 -9.23 -1.78 9.69
C GLY A 69 -8.06 -1.26 8.85
N TYR A 70 -8.33 -0.67 7.70
CA TYR A 70 -7.32 -0.07 6.82
C TYR A 70 -6.59 1.10 7.49
N PHE A 71 -7.35 2.03 8.08
CA PHE A 71 -6.80 3.17 8.82
C PHE A 71 -6.02 2.72 10.06
N ALA A 72 -6.51 1.69 10.76
CA ALA A 72 -5.79 1.08 11.88
C ALA A 72 -4.46 0.44 11.45
N LEU A 73 -4.42 -0.28 10.33
CA LEU A 73 -3.18 -0.84 9.78
C LEU A 73 -2.16 0.24 9.43
N HIS A 74 -2.60 1.36 8.86
CA HIS A 74 -1.70 2.48 8.60
C HIS A 74 -1.18 3.12 9.90
N ARG A 75 -2.04 3.34 10.91
CA ARG A 75 -1.60 3.85 12.21
C ARG A 75 -0.61 2.91 12.90
N LEU A 76 -0.82 1.59 12.78
CA LEU A 76 0.11 0.57 13.24
C LEU A 76 1.45 0.65 12.51
N PHE A 77 1.42 0.89 11.19
CA PHE A 77 2.64 1.07 10.41
C PHE A 77 3.43 2.27 10.88
N LEU A 78 2.78 3.42 11.09
CA LEU A 78 3.44 4.62 11.61
C LEU A 78 4.03 4.40 13.00
N TRP A 79 3.30 3.72 13.89
CA TRP A 79 3.82 3.34 15.21
C TRP A 79 5.06 2.43 15.10
N ALA A 80 5.04 1.46 14.19
CA ALA A 80 6.17 0.57 13.98
C ALA A 80 7.39 1.37 13.49
N ILE A 81 7.22 2.30 12.56
CA ILE A 81 8.34 3.13 12.07
C ILE A 81 8.94 4.00 13.18
N ASP A 82 8.11 4.57 14.05
CA ASP A 82 8.60 5.37 15.18
C ASP A 82 9.27 4.49 16.26
N THR A 83 8.85 3.22 16.38
CA THR A 83 9.41 2.24 17.32
C THR A 83 10.73 1.62 16.82
N TYR A 84 10.88 1.43 15.51
CA TYR A 84 12.07 0.88 14.85
C TYR A 84 12.60 1.90 13.82
N PRO A 85 13.43 2.89 14.21
CA PRO A 85 13.83 3.99 13.35
C PRO A 85 14.53 3.58 12.04
N GLU A 86 15.16 2.39 12.01
CA GLU A 86 15.77 1.81 10.81
C GLU A 86 14.76 1.60 9.67
N LEU A 87 13.48 1.40 9.99
CA LEU A 87 12.40 1.31 9.01
C LEU A 87 12.34 2.55 8.13
N GLN A 88 12.58 3.74 8.67
CA GLN A 88 12.49 4.96 7.88
C GLN A 88 13.51 4.94 6.73
N ALA A 89 14.77 4.64 7.04
CA ALA A 89 15.83 4.58 6.05
C ALA A 89 15.51 3.52 4.99
N LYS A 90 15.10 2.31 5.42
CA LYS A 90 14.72 1.22 4.51
C LYS A 90 13.56 1.61 3.57
N ILE A 91 12.54 2.31 4.07
CA ILE A 91 11.41 2.79 3.25
C ILE A 91 11.91 3.79 2.22
N GLU A 92 12.67 4.81 2.65
CA GLU A 92 13.16 5.83 1.72
C GLU A 92 14.07 5.24 0.64
N ASP A 93 14.93 4.29 1.00
CA ASP A 93 15.83 3.62 0.06
C ASP A 93 15.05 2.76 -0.95
N GLN A 94 14.04 2.01 -0.51
CA GLN A 94 13.21 1.22 -1.41
C GLN A 94 12.35 2.08 -2.35
N VAL A 95 11.80 3.18 -1.85
CA VAL A 95 11.01 4.09 -2.69
C VAL A 95 11.93 4.80 -3.69
N LYS A 96 13.08 5.32 -3.23
CA LYS A 96 14.09 5.96 -4.07
C LYS A 96 14.59 5.01 -5.17
N ALA A 97 14.99 3.79 -4.79
CA ALA A 97 15.52 2.79 -5.73
C ALA A 97 14.55 2.50 -6.87
N TYR A 98 13.26 2.38 -6.57
CA TYR A 98 12.22 2.15 -7.56
C TYR A 98 11.94 3.38 -8.43
N VAL A 99 11.93 4.58 -7.84
CA VAL A 99 11.66 5.83 -8.59
C VAL A 99 12.81 6.14 -9.54
N GLU A 100 14.06 6.08 -9.07
CA GLU A 100 15.23 6.55 -9.81
C GLU A 100 15.76 5.55 -10.85
N ASN A 101 15.56 4.25 -10.64
CA ASN A 101 16.12 3.23 -11.52
C ASN A 101 15.06 2.22 -11.97
N GLU A 102 14.86 2.12 -13.29
CA GLU A 102 13.92 1.19 -13.89
C GLU A 102 14.28 -0.28 -13.65
N ASP A 103 15.56 -0.64 -13.52
CA ASP A 103 16.00 -2.01 -13.24
C ASP A 103 15.53 -2.52 -11.88
N ASN A 104 15.27 -1.60 -10.94
CA ASN A 104 14.72 -1.90 -9.61
C ASN A 104 13.19 -2.10 -9.63
N ARG A 105 12.54 -1.91 -10.78
CA ARG A 105 11.08 -2.11 -10.93
C ARG A 105 10.72 -3.50 -11.41
N SER A 106 11.69 -4.37 -11.67
CA SER A 106 11.46 -5.73 -12.16
C SER A 106 10.68 -6.60 -11.16
N LYS A 107 10.11 -7.71 -11.65
CA LYS A 107 9.35 -8.65 -10.81
C LYS A 107 10.22 -9.35 -9.76
N ASP A 108 11.52 -9.44 -10.00
CA ASP A 108 12.47 -10.04 -9.06
C ASP A 108 12.76 -9.10 -7.88
N LYS A 109 12.76 -7.79 -8.12
CA LYS A 109 13.03 -6.76 -7.11
C LYS A 109 11.76 -6.31 -6.39
N VAL A 110 10.69 -6.08 -7.14
CA VAL A 110 9.36 -5.72 -6.63
C VAL A 110 8.33 -6.69 -7.18
N PRO A 111 8.09 -7.85 -6.54
CA PRO A 111 7.16 -8.86 -7.04
C PRO A 111 5.72 -8.34 -7.17
N TYR A 112 5.29 -7.49 -6.23
CA TYR A 112 3.93 -6.95 -6.16
C TYR A 112 3.98 -5.42 -6.04
N ILE A 113 3.69 -4.70 -7.14
CA ILE A 113 3.79 -3.24 -7.17
C ILE A 113 2.78 -2.55 -6.26
N ALA A 114 1.57 -3.12 -6.08
CA ALA A 114 0.55 -2.56 -5.20
C ALA A 114 0.96 -2.63 -3.72
N GLU A 115 1.72 -3.66 -3.33
CA GLU A 115 2.35 -3.76 -2.00
C GLU A 115 3.43 -2.70 -1.85
N TRP A 116 4.31 -2.55 -2.85
CA TRP A 116 5.33 -1.50 -2.85
C TRP A 116 4.72 -0.10 -2.72
N LEU A 117 3.59 0.18 -3.38
CA LEU A 117 2.92 1.48 -3.27
C LEU A 117 2.54 1.82 -1.82
N MET A 118 2.23 0.80 -1.00
CA MET A 118 1.90 1.00 0.41
C MET A 118 3.12 1.30 1.29
N LEU A 119 4.35 1.10 0.81
CA LEU A 119 5.54 1.62 1.49
C LEU A 119 5.56 3.15 1.50
N VAL A 120 5.00 3.79 0.47
CA VAL A 120 4.90 5.26 0.38
C VAL A 120 4.11 5.83 1.56
N ALA A 121 3.16 5.08 2.11
CA ALA A 121 2.40 5.46 3.30
C ALA A 121 3.29 5.70 4.55
N GLY A 122 4.49 5.12 4.59
CA GLY A 122 5.48 5.32 5.65
C GLY A 122 6.62 6.28 5.29
N SER A 123 6.59 6.90 4.09
CA SER A 123 7.66 7.80 3.66
C SER A 123 7.45 9.21 4.22
N ASN A 124 8.56 9.83 4.64
CA ASN A 124 8.58 11.26 4.95
C ASN A 124 8.86 12.11 3.70
N LYS A 125 9.53 11.55 2.69
CA LYS A 125 10.03 12.30 1.51
C LYS A 125 9.13 12.21 0.29
N TYR A 126 8.49 11.06 0.09
CA TYR A 126 7.69 10.78 -1.10
C TYR A 126 6.20 10.80 -0.80
N ARG A 127 5.43 11.22 -1.79
CA ARG A 127 3.97 11.15 -1.86
C ARG A 127 3.57 10.47 -3.16
N TRP A 128 2.26 10.22 -3.31
CA TRP A 128 1.72 9.63 -4.54
C TRP A 128 2.23 10.36 -5.80
N ARG A 129 2.21 11.70 -5.79
CA ARG A 129 2.65 12.51 -6.94
C ARG A 129 4.12 12.29 -7.33
N ASP A 130 4.99 12.02 -6.36
CA ASP A 130 6.43 11.80 -6.62
C ASP A 130 6.69 10.42 -7.23
N VAL A 131 5.83 9.44 -6.94
CA VAL A 131 6.00 8.05 -7.39
C VAL A 131 5.12 7.68 -8.59
N ALA A 132 4.10 8.49 -8.91
CA ALA A 132 3.04 8.14 -9.85
C ALA A 132 3.57 7.74 -11.23
N ALA A 133 4.52 8.49 -11.79
CA ALA A 133 5.07 8.21 -13.11
C ALA A 133 5.78 6.85 -13.17
N ALA A 134 6.64 6.56 -12.19
CA ALA A 134 7.36 5.29 -12.09
C ALA A 134 6.38 4.12 -11.87
N TYR A 135 5.38 4.30 -10.99
CA TYR A 135 4.37 3.29 -10.73
C TYR A 135 3.51 3.00 -11.96
N LEU A 136 2.96 4.03 -12.63
CA LEU A 136 2.08 3.87 -13.77
C LEU A 136 2.79 3.22 -14.95
N SER A 137 4.03 3.62 -15.22
CA SER A 137 4.86 3.00 -16.28
C SER A 137 5.00 1.50 -16.07
N GLU A 138 5.32 1.06 -14.85
CA GLU A 138 5.47 -0.36 -14.53
C GLU A 138 4.12 -1.10 -14.48
N SER A 139 3.09 -0.47 -13.93
CA SER A 139 1.73 -1.03 -13.88
C SER A 139 1.19 -1.33 -15.28
N TRP A 140 1.40 -0.43 -16.24
CA TRP A 140 0.98 -0.65 -17.62
C TRP A 140 1.71 -1.82 -18.26
N LYS A 141 3.04 -1.94 -18.06
CA LYS A 141 3.84 -3.07 -18.57
C LYS A 141 3.37 -4.39 -17.98
N ARG A 142 3.16 -4.46 -16.66
CA ARG A 142 2.74 -5.69 -15.98
C ARG A 142 1.33 -6.12 -16.33
N ASN A 143 0.44 -5.19 -16.65
CA ASN A 143 -0.94 -5.52 -17.04
C ASN A 143 -1.04 -6.13 -18.44
N VAL A 144 -0.02 -5.98 -19.32
CA VAL A 144 0.00 -6.54 -20.68
C VAL A 144 -0.36 -8.01 -20.69
N ILE A 145 0.27 -8.81 -19.83
CA ILE A 145 0.03 -10.26 -19.79
C ILE A 145 -1.42 -10.61 -19.48
N TRP A 146 -2.10 -9.81 -18.65
CA TRP A 146 -3.47 -10.07 -18.22
C TRP A 146 -4.47 -9.71 -19.32
N TYR A 147 -4.39 -8.51 -19.88
CA TYR A 147 -5.36 -8.12 -20.91
C TYR A 147 -5.10 -8.79 -22.27
N VAL A 148 -3.86 -9.17 -22.61
CA VAL A 148 -3.57 -9.95 -23.83
C VAL A 148 -4.03 -11.39 -23.68
N LYS A 149 -3.98 -11.95 -22.46
CA LYS A 149 -4.55 -13.28 -22.18
C LYS A 149 -6.06 -13.29 -22.39
N ASP A 150 -6.75 -12.23 -21.97
CA ASP A 150 -8.20 -12.11 -22.12
C ASP A 150 -8.62 -11.70 -23.54
N ASP A 151 -7.75 -10.98 -24.26
CA ASP A 151 -7.94 -10.61 -25.66
C ASP A 151 -6.61 -10.57 -26.42
N GLY A 152 -6.29 -11.68 -27.10
CA GLY A 152 -5.06 -11.84 -27.86
C GLY A 152 -4.88 -10.82 -28.99
N GLN A 153 -5.96 -10.19 -29.46
CA GLN A 153 -5.86 -9.16 -30.50
C GLN A 153 -5.13 -7.91 -30.01
N LEU A 154 -5.09 -7.65 -28.69
CA LEU A 154 -4.37 -6.52 -28.11
C LEU A 154 -2.85 -6.58 -28.31
N GLY A 155 -2.30 -7.78 -28.56
CA GLY A 155 -0.89 -7.98 -28.89
C GLY A 155 -0.54 -7.64 -30.36
N LEU A 156 -1.55 -7.45 -31.22
CA LEU A 156 -1.35 -7.17 -32.63
C LEU A 156 -1.32 -5.66 -32.89
N LEU A 157 -0.23 -5.16 -33.48
CA LEU A 157 -0.01 -3.73 -33.70
C LEU A 157 -0.86 -3.14 -34.83
N ASP A 158 -1.39 -3.99 -35.72
CA ASP A 158 -2.25 -3.64 -36.86
C ASP A 158 -3.72 -3.38 -36.47
N LYS A 159 -4.10 -3.66 -35.21
CA LYS A 159 -5.44 -3.37 -34.71
C LYS A 159 -5.66 -1.87 -34.54
N PRO A 160 -6.88 -1.36 -34.82
CA PRO A 160 -7.22 0.04 -34.63
C PRO A 160 -6.87 0.54 -33.23
N LYS A 161 -6.33 1.75 -33.14
CA LYS A 161 -5.91 2.37 -31.87
C LYS A 161 -7.09 2.48 -30.90
N GLU A 162 -8.26 2.84 -31.39
CA GLU A 162 -9.49 3.02 -30.63
C GLU A 162 -9.93 1.70 -29.97
N TYR A 163 -9.83 0.59 -30.71
CA TYR A 163 -10.07 -0.76 -30.19
C TYR A 163 -9.09 -1.07 -29.05
N ARG A 164 -7.79 -0.87 -29.29
CA ARG A 164 -6.74 -1.17 -28.31
C ARG A 164 -6.91 -0.36 -27.03
N ILE A 165 -7.19 0.95 -27.14
CA ILE A 165 -7.42 1.82 -25.99
C ILE A 165 -8.65 1.39 -25.21
N LYS A 166 -9.81 1.25 -25.89
CA LYS A 166 -11.07 0.91 -25.22
C LYS A 166 -10.96 -0.42 -24.50
N ARG A 167 -10.46 -1.45 -25.21
CA ARG A 167 -10.42 -2.79 -24.66
C ARG A 167 -9.40 -2.94 -23.54
N THR A 168 -8.25 -2.27 -23.63
CA THR A 168 -7.29 -2.20 -22.50
C THR A 168 -7.94 -1.52 -21.30
N TYR A 169 -8.61 -0.39 -21.51
CA TYR A 169 -9.29 0.33 -20.42
C TYR A 169 -10.32 -0.54 -19.70
N ASP A 170 -11.15 -1.26 -20.46
CA ASP A 170 -12.18 -2.15 -19.91
C ASP A 170 -11.54 -3.32 -19.15
N LEU A 171 -10.53 -3.99 -19.73
CA LEU A 171 -9.90 -5.17 -19.12
C LEU A 171 -9.05 -4.84 -17.89
N THR A 172 -8.57 -3.60 -17.73
CA THR A 172 -7.80 -3.20 -16.54
C THR A 172 -8.66 -2.53 -15.46
N GLU A 173 -9.99 -2.64 -15.51
CA GLU A 173 -10.89 -1.98 -14.57
C GLU A 173 -10.53 -2.28 -13.09
N VAL A 174 -10.35 -3.56 -12.75
CA VAL A 174 -10.03 -3.98 -11.37
C VAL A 174 -8.72 -3.36 -10.89
N ALA A 175 -7.65 -3.46 -11.69
CA ALA A 175 -6.35 -2.88 -11.35
C ALA A 175 -6.43 -1.35 -11.18
N ARG A 176 -7.20 -0.68 -12.05
CA ARG A 176 -7.42 0.78 -11.95
C ARG A 176 -8.21 1.16 -10.69
N LYS A 177 -9.21 0.38 -10.29
CA LYS A 177 -9.97 0.60 -9.04
C LYS A 177 -9.08 0.45 -7.80
N HIS A 178 -8.24 -0.59 -7.75
CA HIS A 178 -7.29 -0.78 -6.66
C HIS A 178 -6.30 0.41 -6.56
N LEU A 179 -5.74 0.81 -7.71
CA LEU A 179 -4.85 1.96 -7.76
C LEU A 179 -5.54 3.25 -7.32
N ALA A 180 -6.76 3.50 -7.82
CA ALA A 180 -7.52 4.69 -7.45
C ALA A 180 -7.77 4.75 -5.94
N PHE A 181 -8.15 3.63 -5.32
CA PHE A 181 -8.31 3.57 -3.86
C PHE A 181 -7.00 3.88 -3.13
N GLN A 182 -5.91 3.20 -3.50
CA GLN A 182 -4.61 3.37 -2.85
C GLN A 182 -4.05 4.79 -3.03
N ALA A 183 -4.15 5.37 -4.22
CA ALA A 183 -3.73 6.74 -4.50
C ALA A 183 -4.55 7.76 -3.70
N SER A 184 -5.88 7.63 -3.71
CA SER A 184 -6.76 8.49 -2.91
C SER A 184 -6.48 8.34 -1.41
N PHE A 185 -6.20 7.13 -0.93
CA PHE A 185 -5.79 6.91 0.44
C PHE A 185 -4.48 7.64 0.78
N LEU A 186 -3.46 7.55 -0.07
CA LEU A 186 -2.17 8.23 0.18
C LEU A 186 -2.35 9.75 0.29
N ASP A 187 -3.15 10.36 -0.60
CA ASP A 187 -3.42 11.80 -0.55
C ASP A 187 -4.22 12.20 0.70
N LEU A 188 -5.13 11.35 1.16
CA LEU A 188 -6.00 11.62 2.32
C LEU A 188 -5.30 11.35 3.66
N ALA A 189 -4.57 10.25 3.75
CA ALA A 189 -3.88 9.79 4.95
C ALA A 189 -2.56 10.53 5.17
N MET A 190 -1.94 11.04 4.11
CA MET A 190 -0.70 11.84 4.14
C MET A 190 -0.83 13.15 3.38
N PRO A 191 -1.75 14.04 3.80
CA PRO A 191 -1.98 15.29 3.09
C PRO A 191 -0.71 16.15 3.07
N ALA A 192 -0.51 16.86 1.96
CA ALA A 192 0.61 17.78 1.81
C ALA A 192 0.59 18.85 2.91
N GLY A 193 1.76 19.15 3.48
CA GLY A 193 1.91 20.16 4.53
C GLY A 193 1.70 19.67 5.96
N LEU A 194 1.22 18.43 6.18
CA LEU A 194 1.20 17.82 7.51
C LEU A 194 2.45 16.97 7.75
N SER A 195 3.01 17.09 8.95
CA SER A 195 4.08 16.22 9.42
C SER A 195 3.52 14.86 9.85
N ARG A 196 4.40 13.87 10.03
CA ARG A 196 4.01 12.58 10.63
C ARG A 196 3.37 12.75 12.00
N ALA A 197 3.89 13.65 12.83
CA ALA A 197 3.36 13.91 14.15
C ALA A 197 1.91 14.42 14.06
N ASP A 198 1.61 15.31 13.10
CA ASP A 198 0.25 15.79 12.86
C ASP A 198 -0.69 14.67 12.40
N ILE A 199 -0.19 13.78 11.52
CA ILE A 199 -0.95 12.62 11.04
C ILE A 199 -1.27 11.67 12.19
N ILE A 200 -0.29 11.34 13.03
CA ILE A 200 -0.46 10.50 14.23
C ILE A 200 -1.44 11.15 15.19
N LYS A 201 -1.27 12.45 15.47
CA LYS A 201 -2.20 13.19 16.33
C LYS A 201 -3.63 13.12 15.80
N ARG A 202 -3.83 13.30 14.50
CA ARG A 202 -5.16 13.17 13.86
C ARG A 202 -5.73 11.76 14.03
N TYR A 203 -4.92 10.71 13.89
CA TYR A 203 -5.36 9.36 14.20
C TYR A 203 -5.81 9.24 15.65
N ASP A 204 -4.98 9.71 16.57
CA ASP A 204 -5.20 9.56 18.01
C ASP A 204 -6.44 10.36 18.48
N ASP A 205 -6.62 11.58 17.97
CA ASP A 205 -7.80 12.43 18.20
C ASP A 205 -9.10 11.77 17.70
N ASN A 206 -9.02 10.92 16.68
CA ASN A 206 -10.15 10.19 16.09
C ASN A 206 -10.15 8.70 16.49
N LEU A 207 -9.42 8.28 17.52
CA LEU A 207 -9.35 6.89 18.00
C LEU A 207 -8.94 5.86 16.91
N GLY A 208 -8.10 6.29 15.98
CA GLY A 208 -7.66 5.51 14.83
C GLY A 208 -8.68 5.43 13.69
N PHE A 209 -9.82 6.11 13.80
CA PHE A 209 -10.85 6.16 12.77
C PHE A 209 -10.62 7.30 11.77
N PRO A 210 -11.07 7.15 10.51
CA PRO A 210 -11.12 8.26 9.57
C PRO A 210 -12.13 9.33 10.02
N THR A 211 -11.90 10.60 9.70
CA THR A 211 -12.90 11.66 9.93
C THR A 211 -14.09 11.51 9.00
N LYS A 212 -15.19 12.21 9.28
CA LYS A 212 -16.39 12.20 8.40
C LYS A 212 -16.06 12.69 6.99
N GLU A 213 -15.24 13.72 6.88
CA GLU A 213 -14.76 14.28 5.61
C GLU A 213 -13.93 13.24 4.85
N MET A 214 -13.06 12.50 5.54
CA MET A 214 -12.26 11.43 4.95
C MET A 214 -13.14 10.32 4.37
N VAL A 215 -14.18 9.92 5.09
CA VAL A 215 -15.14 8.91 4.62
C VAL A 215 -15.93 9.41 3.41
N GLN A 216 -16.34 10.68 3.40
CA GLN A 216 -17.08 11.27 2.28
C GLN A 216 -16.26 11.33 0.99
N VAL A 217 -14.96 11.61 1.07
CA VAL A 217 -14.06 11.63 -0.11
C VAL A 217 -13.83 10.22 -0.68
N MET A 218 -13.98 9.18 0.14
CA MET A 218 -13.74 7.78 -0.26
C MET A 218 -14.99 7.03 -0.75
N LYS A 219 -16.19 7.58 -0.54
CA LYS A 219 -17.49 7.00 -0.98
C LYS A 219 -17.93 7.61 -2.30
#